data_AF-A0A7Z0NS68-F1
#
_entry.id   AF-A0A7Z0NS68-F1
#
_cell.length_a   1.000
_cell.length_b   1.000
_cell.length_c   1.000
_cell.angle_alpha   90.00
_cell.angle_beta   90.00
_cell.angle_gamma   90.00
#
_symmetry.space_group_name_H-M   'P 1'
#
loop_
_entity.id
_entity.type
_entity.pdbx_description
1 polymer ?
#
loop_
_entity_poly.entity_id
_entity_poly.type
_entity_poly.pdbx_seq_one_letter_code
_entity_poly.pdbx_strand_id
1 'polypeptide(L)'
;MGVEVRLSIDCGGASTVAVLAWADGRASVLPFDGMPFLSSAVCVDSDGRVWTGQQAWQAAEAQPARLVPGPRRPAEGELVVDGARVEAVELAAAPLRRAAAEAERVSGGPVRDVRLVVPAGWGPRRRTWMRQVAHRAGLAQPRLVEAPVAVAEHLASTGVRLPVGSFVAVCDVGAGVEVTVLRRTAASFEVLATVADPEAGGASVDSTLAAALTNGRDMAGDGAALWVTAESARLAKEALLSYPAVTVPLADQPPVIANRAMLDDAVRPVVRRVADLTQQTIAAAELSARDLAGIYCIGGSARLPRLGEAIAEQTGITPAVVAEPQFVAAFGAAEAGSASHGVGVAVDVPVPPVRRAIGIAVPGFASLALIWQCIATAERNSALSLHYWVDFNWGGLALAAVFALLGCLAAGTVLGSLIAARSPTPDIRTEGGKVSVGILAAVSLGAAIAGLYAVVTSQYFALPVGSFLRWALWPIVPIVVLATAMAVVAARQWRTPHGGWSALLAVPTGSVIAAAVGMGLIQYSLTAARWPNLVMWIDLAGRVGGLFLGTGIVMALVTPLMFRVILAVPVSVISAAIVGAPSTGILAICYAVAVAVWWMARIWMRVVHSSTAPFRAADGGG
;
A
#
# COMPACT_ATOMS: atom_id res chain seq x y z
N MET A 1 21.31 -37.68 -16.97
CA MET A 1 20.72 -36.32 -16.92
C MET A 1 19.75 -36.30 -15.75
N GLY A 2 20.02 -35.51 -14.71
CA GLY A 2 19.09 -35.39 -13.59
C GLY A 2 17.78 -34.76 -14.06
N VAL A 3 16.65 -35.31 -13.63
CA VAL A 3 15.34 -34.73 -13.93
C VAL A 3 15.32 -33.32 -13.33
N GLU A 4 14.98 -32.32 -14.13
CA GLU A 4 14.86 -30.94 -13.65
C GLU A 4 13.59 -30.84 -12.80
N VAL A 5 13.79 -30.86 -11.49
CA VAL A 5 12.74 -30.80 -10.48
C VAL A 5 12.80 -29.46 -9.78
N ARG A 6 11.62 -28.89 -9.50
CA ARG A 6 11.45 -27.66 -8.77
C ARG A 6 10.69 -27.91 -7.48
N LEU A 7 11.17 -27.33 -6.40
CA LEU A 7 10.53 -27.35 -5.10
C LEU A 7 9.94 -25.97 -4.82
N SER A 8 8.64 -25.93 -4.56
CA SER A 8 7.96 -24.73 -4.06
C SER A 8 7.49 -24.99 -2.63
N ILE A 9 7.72 -24.04 -1.72
CA ILE A 9 7.32 -24.17 -0.32
C ILE A 9 6.55 -22.92 0.07
N ASP A 10 5.33 -23.10 0.58
CA ASP A 10 4.59 -22.10 1.32
C ASP A 10 4.72 -22.37 2.81
N CYS A 11 5.57 -21.58 3.48
CA CYS A 11 5.78 -21.64 4.91
C CYS A 11 4.80 -20.67 5.61
N GLY A 12 3.56 -21.13 5.78
CA GLY A 12 2.50 -20.40 6.45
C GLY A 12 2.72 -20.21 7.95
N GLY A 13 1.81 -19.47 8.59
CA GLY A 13 1.86 -19.26 10.05
C GLY A 13 1.39 -20.46 10.86
N ALA A 14 0.59 -21.35 10.27
CA ALA A 14 0.01 -22.53 10.91
C ALA A 14 0.46 -23.84 10.23
N SER A 15 0.51 -23.85 8.90
CA SER A 15 0.92 -25.01 8.10
C SER A 15 1.98 -24.63 7.06
N THR A 16 2.85 -25.59 6.76
CA THR A 16 3.84 -25.53 5.70
C THR A 16 3.44 -26.52 4.62
N VAL A 17 3.30 -26.04 3.38
CA VAL A 17 2.94 -26.85 2.21
C VAL A 17 4.12 -26.85 1.27
N ALA A 18 4.46 -28.01 0.72
CA ALA A 18 5.51 -28.13 -0.28
C ALA A 18 4.98 -28.87 -1.51
N VAL A 19 5.31 -28.36 -2.70
CA VAL A 19 4.93 -28.94 -3.99
C VAL A 19 6.19 -29.17 -4.80
N LEU A 20 6.33 -30.39 -5.31
CA LEU A 20 7.29 -30.73 -6.35
C LEU A 20 6.66 -30.58 -7.71
N ALA A 21 7.37 -29.92 -8.62
CA ALA A 21 6.99 -29.82 -10.02
C ALA A 21 8.11 -30.33 -10.93
N TRP A 22 7.72 -31.03 -11.98
CA TRP A 22 8.60 -31.62 -12.97
C TRP A 22 8.47 -30.89 -14.31
N ALA A 23 9.51 -30.99 -15.14
CA ALA A 23 9.54 -30.37 -16.47
C ALA A 23 8.43 -30.88 -17.42
N ASP A 24 7.84 -32.04 -17.16
CA ASP A 24 6.72 -32.59 -17.92
C ASP A 24 5.35 -31.97 -17.55
N GLY A 25 5.34 -30.96 -16.67
CA GLY A 25 4.15 -30.26 -16.23
C GLY A 25 3.41 -30.95 -15.08
N ARG A 26 3.88 -32.11 -14.60
CA ARG A 26 3.33 -32.71 -13.39
C ARG A 26 3.71 -31.88 -12.18
N ALA A 27 2.78 -31.73 -11.24
CA ALA A 27 3.04 -31.18 -9.92
C ALA A 27 2.33 -32.05 -8.87
N SER A 28 2.98 -32.27 -7.74
CA SER A 28 2.41 -33.03 -6.61
C SER A 28 2.78 -32.41 -5.28
N VAL A 29 1.80 -32.35 -4.37
CA VAL A 29 2.02 -31.98 -2.97
C VAL A 29 2.85 -33.06 -2.27
N LEU A 30 3.84 -32.64 -1.50
CA LEU A 30 4.65 -33.54 -0.67
C LEU A 30 3.89 -33.93 0.60
N PRO A 31 3.79 -35.23 0.91
CA PRO A 31 3.19 -35.68 2.14
C PRO A 31 4.17 -35.56 3.33
N PHE A 32 3.65 -35.17 4.48
CA PHE A 32 4.36 -35.12 5.75
C PHE A 32 3.56 -35.89 6.79
N ASP A 33 4.15 -36.93 7.38
CA ASP A 33 3.52 -37.73 8.44
C ASP A 33 2.12 -38.26 8.04
N GLY A 34 1.92 -38.56 6.75
CA GLY A 34 0.64 -39.02 6.18
C GLY A 34 -0.33 -37.93 5.75
N MET A 35 0.00 -36.65 5.96
CA MET A 35 -0.84 -35.49 5.64
C MET A 35 -0.26 -34.66 4.47
N PRO A 36 -1.09 -33.97 3.67
CA PRO A 36 -0.62 -33.14 2.55
C PRO A 36 -0.05 -31.77 2.99
N PHE A 37 0.28 -31.62 4.28
CA PHE A 37 0.88 -30.42 4.84
C PHE A 37 1.64 -30.79 6.12
N LEU A 38 2.62 -29.97 6.48
CA LEU A 38 3.36 -30.06 7.73
C LEU A 38 2.83 -28.99 8.69
N SER A 39 2.60 -29.32 9.97
CA SER A 39 2.35 -28.28 10.98
C SER A 39 3.58 -27.37 11.09
N SER A 40 3.37 -26.06 11.08
CA SER A 40 4.46 -25.09 11.26
C SER A 40 4.88 -24.93 12.73
N ALA A 41 4.13 -25.56 13.64
CA ALA A 41 4.51 -25.62 15.05
C ALA A 41 5.78 -26.47 15.22
N VAL A 42 6.65 -26.02 16.13
CA VAL A 42 7.93 -26.68 16.43
C VAL A 42 8.11 -26.83 17.93
N CYS A 43 8.70 -27.92 18.37
CA CYS A 43 9.02 -28.15 19.79
C CYS A 43 10.54 -28.19 19.97
N VAL A 44 11.07 -27.51 20.98
CA VAL A 44 12.51 -27.46 21.27
C VAL A 44 12.82 -28.44 22.41
N ASP A 45 13.74 -29.38 22.22
CA ASP A 45 14.15 -30.28 23.30
C ASP A 45 15.17 -29.65 24.27
N SER A 46 15.57 -30.41 25.28
CA SER A 46 16.56 -29.98 26.29
C SER A 46 17.94 -29.65 25.70
N ASP A 47 18.26 -30.27 24.57
CA ASP A 47 19.56 -30.14 23.90
C ASP A 47 19.54 -29.05 22.82
N GLY A 48 18.43 -28.34 22.67
CA GLY A 48 18.23 -27.27 21.69
C GLY A 48 17.89 -27.75 20.27
N ARG A 49 17.62 -29.04 20.09
CA ARG A 49 17.14 -29.59 18.82
C ARG A 49 15.68 -29.22 18.60
N VAL A 50 15.35 -28.92 17.36
CA VAL A 50 14.01 -28.50 16.95
C VAL A 50 13.28 -29.67 16.28
N TRP A 51 12.18 -30.10 16.89
CA TRP A 51 11.26 -31.10 16.36
C TRP A 51 10.13 -30.43 15.55
N THR A 52 9.66 -31.10 14.49
CA THR A 52 8.60 -30.62 13.59
C THR A 52 7.56 -31.71 13.36
N GLY A 53 6.35 -31.36 12.92
CA GLY A 53 5.33 -32.34 12.56
C GLY A 53 4.94 -33.23 13.74
N GLN A 54 4.66 -34.50 13.50
CA GLN A 54 4.18 -35.45 14.53
C GLN A 54 5.13 -35.57 15.73
N GLN A 55 6.44 -35.44 15.51
CA GLN A 55 7.43 -35.47 16.59
C GLN A 55 7.33 -34.25 17.51
N ALA A 56 7.01 -33.07 16.95
CA ALA A 56 6.77 -31.88 17.76
C ALA A 56 5.52 -32.05 18.64
N TRP A 57 4.46 -32.67 18.10
CA TRP A 57 3.23 -32.96 18.85
C TRP A 57 3.48 -33.90 20.02
N GLN A 58 4.19 -35.01 19.79
CA GLN A 58 4.54 -35.96 20.84
C GLN A 58 5.44 -35.34 21.92
N ALA A 59 6.42 -34.53 21.51
CA ALA A 59 7.28 -33.84 22.46
C ALA A 59 6.51 -32.79 23.29
N ALA A 60 5.57 -32.09 22.66
CA ALA A 60 4.73 -31.10 23.33
C ALA A 60 3.77 -31.71 24.34
N GLU A 61 3.31 -32.96 24.17
CA GLU A 61 2.50 -33.66 25.18
C GLU A 61 3.27 -33.84 26.50
N ALA A 62 4.57 -34.15 26.42
CA ALA A 62 5.42 -34.29 27.59
C ALA A 62 5.93 -32.94 28.13
N GLN A 63 6.22 -31.97 27.26
CA GLN A 63 6.83 -30.68 27.62
C GLN A 63 6.21 -29.50 26.84
N PRO A 64 4.99 -29.09 27.18
CA PRO A 64 4.22 -28.12 26.40
C PRO A 64 4.80 -26.70 26.40
N ALA A 65 5.49 -26.31 27.49
CA ALA A 65 6.17 -25.03 27.61
C ALA A 65 7.28 -24.81 26.56
N ARG A 66 7.68 -25.88 25.87
CA ARG A 66 8.73 -25.88 24.84
C ARG A 66 8.21 -25.82 23.40
N LEU A 67 6.89 -25.80 23.24
CA LEU A 67 6.27 -25.70 21.93
C LEU A 67 6.15 -24.24 21.48
N VAL A 68 6.50 -24.01 20.23
CA VAL A 68 6.34 -22.74 19.52
C VAL A 68 5.36 -22.94 18.36
N PRO A 69 4.08 -22.53 18.50
CA PRO A 69 3.03 -22.84 17.51
C PRO A 69 3.17 -22.09 16.18
N GLY A 70 3.89 -20.96 16.16
CA GLY A 70 4.02 -20.13 14.96
C GLY A 70 5.35 -19.39 14.92
N PRO A 71 6.48 -20.07 14.62
CA PRO A 71 7.84 -19.53 14.73
C PRO A 71 8.11 -18.32 13.81
N ARG A 72 7.24 -18.10 12.81
CA ARG A 72 7.28 -16.97 11.88
C ARG A 72 6.69 -15.66 12.42
N ARG A 73 5.83 -15.69 13.45
CA ARG A 73 5.21 -14.47 14.03
C ARG A 73 6.20 -13.62 14.85
N PRO A 74 7.09 -14.20 15.68
CA PRO A 74 8.02 -13.43 16.52
C PRO A 74 9.29 -12.94 15.80
N ALA A 75 9.34 -13.01 14.46
CA ALA A 75 10.53 -13.10 13.57
C ALA A 75 11.64 -12.03 13.66
N GLU A 76 11.71 -11.19 14.70
CA GLU A 76 12.69 -10.12 14.81
C GLU A 76 13.53 -10.14 16.12
N GLY A 77 13.52 -11.22 16.92
CA GLY A 77 14.32 -11.34 18.15
C GLY A 77 14.66 -12.77 18.63
N GLU A 78 15.35 -12.87 19.76
CA GLU A 78 15.56 -14.13 20.50
C GLU A 78 14.26 -14.53 21.21
N LEU A 79 13.88 -15.80 21.09
CA LEU A 79 12.75 -16.38 21.81
C LEU A 79 13.27 -17.05 23.07
N VAL A 80 12.59 -16.85 24.20
CA VAL A 80 12.84 -17.62 25.42
C VAL A 80 11.84 -18.78 25.44
N VAL A 81 12.35 -20.00 25.28
CA VAL A 81 11.58 -21.24 25.30
C VAL A 81 12.05 -22.03 26.50
N ASP A 82 11.19 -22.20 27.51
CA ASP A 82 11.53 -22.86 28.78
C ASP A 82 12.83 -22.32 29.44
N GLY A 83 12.98 -20.99 29.46
CA GLY A 83 14.16 -20.31 30.00
C GLY A 83 15.40 -20.31 29.10
N ALA A 84 15.42 -21.07 28.01
CA ALA A 84 16.51 -21.12 27.04
C ALA A 84 16.29 -20.12 25.89
N ARG A 85 17.35 -19.42 25.48
CA ARG A 85 17.30 -18.51 24.32
C ARG A 85 17.49 -19.29 23.03
N VAL A 86 16.52 -19.19 22.13
CA VAL A 86 16.51 -19.86 20.82
C VAL A 86 16.36 -18.83 19.71
N GLU A 87 17.17 -18.99 18.66
CA GLU A 87 17.08 -18.14 17.47
C GLU A 87 15.80 -18.42 16.67
N ALA A 88 14.99 -17.40 16.43
CA ALA A 88 13.78 -17.52 15.60
C ALA A 88 14.09 -18.03 14.17
N VAL A 89 15.29 -17.76 13.66
CA VAL A 89 15.76 -18.25 12.35
C VAL A 89 15.86 -19.77 12.34
N GLU A 90 16.39 -20.40 13.40
CA GLU A 90 16.52 -21.86 13.48
C GLU A 90 15.15 -22.53 13.59
N LEU A 91 14.26 -21.96 14.41
CA LEU A 91 12.89 -22.46 14.56
C LEU A 91 12.12 -22.42 13.23
N ALA A 92 12.24 -21.34 12.47
CA ALA A 92 11.60 -21.22 11.16
C ALA A 92 12.30 -22.07 10.07
N ALA A 93 13.57 -22.42 10.25
CA ALA A 93 14.32 -23.24 9.30
C ALA A 93 13.94 -24.72 9.40
N ALA A 94 13.49 -25.19 10.56
CA ALA A 94 13.19 -26.60 10.77
C ALA A 94 12.07 -27.14 9.84
N PRO A 95 10.91 -26.47 9.66
CA PRO A 95 9.91 -26.91 8.68
C PRO A 95 10.42 -26.92 7.24
N LEU A 96 11.24 -25.92 6.86
CA LEU A 96 11.84 -25.87 5.52
C LEU A 96 12.84 -27.02 5.30
N ARG A 97 13.62 -27.36 6.33
CA ARG A 97 14.57 -28.47 6.30
C ARG A 97 13.85 -29.81 6.13
N ARG A 98 12.71 -29.98 6.81
CA ARG A 98 11.82 -31.15 6.64
C ARG A 98 11.25 -31.22 5.23
N ALA A 99 10.79 -30.10 4.68
CA ALA A 99 10.31 -30.02 3.30
C ALA A 99 11.42 -30.34 2.26
N ALA A 100 12.63 -29.84 2.48
CA ALA A 100 13.78 -30.13 1.62
C ALA A 100 14.15 -31.62 1.62
N ALA A 101 14.26 -32.23 2.80
CA ALA A 101 14.59 -33.65 2.93
C ALA A 101 13.53 -34.54 2.26
N GLU A 102 12.25 -34.20 2.43
CA GLU A 102 11.16 -34.94 1.78
C GLU A 102 11.16 -34.76 0.26
N ALA A 103 11.47 -33.55 -0.21
CA ALA A 103 11.63 -33.26 -1.63
C ALA A 103 12.74 -34.11 -2.26
N GLU A 104 13.91 -34.20 -1.62
CA GLU A 104 15.02 -35.04 -2.08
C GLU A 104 14.69 -36.52 -2.07
N ARG A 105 13.95 -36.99 -1.05
CA ARG A 105 13.49 -38.37 -0.94
C ARG A 105 12.55 -38.74 -2.09
N VAL A 106 11.61 -37.86 -2.44
CA VAL A 106 10.62 -38.09 -3.51
C VAL A 106 11.22 -37.89 -4.90
N SER A 107 12.11 -36.92 -5.09
CA SER A 107 12.76 -36.65 -6.38
C SER A 107 13.89 -37.62 -6.71
N GLY A 108 14.44 -38.31 -5.70
CA GLY A 108 15.59 -39.21 -5.83
C GLY A 108 16.94 -38.47 -5.95
N GLY A 109 17.01 -37.18 -5.60
CA GLY A 109 18.24 -36.39 -5.64
C GLY A 109 18.08 -34.93 -5.21
N PRO A 110 19.17 -34.15 -5.15
CA PRO A 110 19.14 -32.77 -4.68
C PRO A 110 18.30 -31.87 -5.59
N VAL A 111 17.40 -31.08 -5.01
CA VAL A 111 16.55 -30.12 -5.73
C VAL A 111 17.19 -28.74 -5.72
N ARG A 112 17.51 -28.19 -6.90
CA ARG A 112 18.23 -26.92 -7.03
C ARG A 112 17.33 -25.70 -7.24
N ASP A 113 16.21 -25.84 -7.96
CA ASP A 113 15.24 -24.76 -8.15
C ASP A 113 14.26 -24.73 -6.98
N VAL A 114 14.53 -23.87 -6.00
CA VAL A 114 13.73 -23.72 -4.78
C VAL A 114 13.02 -22.37 -4.80
N ARG A 115 11.72 -22.40 -4.56
CA ARG A 115 10.85 -21.23 -4.53
C ARG A 115 10.12 -21.13 -3.22
N LEU A 116 10.22 -19.98 -2.57
CA LEU A 116 9.55 -19.75 -1.30
C LEU A 116 8.45 -18.73 -1.48
N VAL A 117 7.24 -19.13 -1.10
CA VAL A 117 6.09 -18.24 -1.08
C VAL A 117 6.22 -17.28 0.10
N VAL A 118 6.05 -15.99 -0.18
CA VAL A 118 6.05 -14.93 0.83
C VAL A 118 4.85 -13.99 0.62
N PRO A 119 4.32 -13.37 1.68
CA PRO A 119 3.25 -12.38 1.53
C PRO A 119 3.74 -11.16 0.75
N ALA A 120 2.84 -10.54 -0.03
CA ALA A 120 3.18 -9.39 -0.83
C ALA A 120 3.52 -8.17 0.05
N GLY A 121 2.84 -8.04 1.21
CA GLY A 121 3.06 -6.94 2.16
C GLY A 121 4.42 -6.98 2.87
N TRP A 122 5.22 -8.04 2.69
CA TRP A 122 6.52 -8.15 3.34
C TRP A 122 7.55 -7.18 2.76
N GLY A 123 8.07 -6.30 3.62
CA GLY A 123 9.19 -5.42 3.28
C GLY A 123 10.54 -6.15 3.17
N PRO A 124 11.60 -5.44 2.72
CA PRO A 124 12.92 -6.02 2.45
C PRO A 124 13.52 -6.79 3.64
N ARG A 125 13.36 -6.29 4.88
CA ARG A 125 13.89 -6.93 6.09
C ARG A 125 13.35 -8.35 6.27
N ARG A 126 12.03 -8.54 6.17
CA ARG A 126 11.38 -9.86 6.31
C ARG A 126 11.73 -10.81 5.17
N ARG A 127 11.89 -10.28 3.95
CA ARG A 127 12.34 -11.06 2.80
C ARG A 127 13.79 -11.52 2.95
N THR A 128 14.67 -10.66 3.45
CA THR A 128 16.05 -11.04 3.78
C THR A 128 16.09 -12.05 4.91
N TRP A 129 15.28 -11.87 5.96
CA TRP A 129 15.13 -12.85 7.04
C TRP A 129 14.69 -14.22 6.50
N MET A 130 13.70 -14.29 5.61
CA MET A 130 13.29 -15.57 5.00
C MET A 130 14.40 -16.22 4.18
N ARG A 131 15.24 -15.45 3.48
CA ARG A 131 16.42 -16.01 2.79
C ARG A 131 17.44 -16.57 3.78
N GLN A 132 17.62 -15.93 4.93
CA GLN A 132 18.48 -16.46 6.00
C GLN A 132 17.92 -17.76 6.57
N VAL A 133 16.60 -17.82 6.80
CA VAL A 133 15.89 -19.04 7.24
C VAL A 133 16.09 -20.17 6.24
N ALA A 134 15.92 -19.90 4.94
CA ALA A 134 16.15 -20.88 3.89
C ALA A 134 17.61 -21.37 3.83
N HIS A 135 18.56 -20.44 3.95
CA HIS A 135 19.98 -20.79 3.99
C HIS A 135 20.30 -21.68 5.19
N ARG A 136 19.73 -21.37 6.37
CA ARG A 136 19.84 -22.20 7.58
C ARG A 136 19.17 -23.57 7.43
N ALA A 137 18.18 -23.69 6.56
CA ALA A 137 17.54 -24.95 6.20
C ALA A 137 18.32 -25.78 5.17
N GLY A 138 19.45 -25.27 4.64
CA GLY A 138 20.24 -25.93 3.60
C GLY A 138 19.77 -25.62 2.17
N LEU A 139 18.82 -24.70 2.00
CA LEU A 139 18.30 -24.28 0.69
C LEU A 139 19.12 -23.09 0.18
N ALA A 140 20.09 -23.37 -0.70
CA ALA A 140 20.96 -22.34 -1.26
C ALA A 140 20.21 -21.49 -2.31
N GLN A 141 20.00 -20.20 -2.00
CA GLN A 141 19.44 -19.18 -2.90
C GLN A 141 17.99 -19.43 -3.37
N PRO A 142 16.99 -19.44 -2.47
CA PRO A 142 15.60 -19.55 -2.89
C PRO A 142 15.16 -18.31 -3.68
N ARG A 143 14.34 -18.53 -4.71
CA ARG A 143 13.57 -17.46 -5.34
C ARG A 143 12.34 -17.18 -4.48
N LEU A 144 12.20 -15.96 -4.01
CA LEU A 144 10.97 -15.55 -3.31
C LEU A 144 9.88 -15.25 -4.35
N VAL A 145 8.68 -15.74 -4.11
CA VAL A 145 7.49 -15.49 -4.94
C VAL A 145 6.39 -14.96 -4.06
N GLU A 146 5.79 -13.83 -4.44
CA GLU A 146 4.64 -13.28 -3.74
C GLU A 146 3.43 -14.22 -3.85
N ALA A 147 2.84 -14.59 -2.70
CA ALA A 147 1.66 -15.44 -2.62
C ALA A 147 0.52 -15.00 -3.56
N PRO A 148 0.06 -13.72 -3.55
CA PRO A 148 -1.03 -13.33 -4.43
C PRO A 148 -0.65 -13.38 -5.92
N VAL A 149 0.62 -13.13 -6.27
CA VAL A 149 1.11 -13.25 -7.66
C VAL A 149 1.12 -14.71 -8.10
N ALA A 150 1.67 -15.60 -7.27
CA ALA A 150 1.65 -17.05 -7.51
C ALA A 150 0.22 -17.55 -7.76
N VAL A 151 -0.72 -17.15 -6.92
CA VAL A 151 -2.13 -17.53 -7.07
C VAL A 151 -2.74 -16.98 -8.35
N ALA A 152 -2.50 -15.72 -8.68
CA ALA A 152 -3.04 -15.13 -9.91
C ALA A 152 -2.47 -15.80 -11.17
N GLU A 153 -1.19 -16.20 -11.17
CA GLU A 153 -0.59 -17.01 -12.22
C GLU A 153 -1.26 -18.38 -12.34
N HIS A 154 -1.48 -19.06 -11.21
CA HIS A 154 -2.16 -20.36 -11.20
C HIS A 154 -3.61 -20.26 -11.69
N LEU A 155 -4.34 -19.21 -11.30
CA LEU A 155 -5.69 -18.96 -11.80
C LEU A 155 -5.67 -18.76 -13.34
N ALA A 156 -4.69 -18.02 -13.85
CA ALA A 156 -4.55 -17.82 -15.28
C ALA A 156 -4.17 -19.11 -16.04
N SER A 157 -3.33 -19.96 -15.46
CA SER A 157 -2.92 -21.24 -16.06
C SER A 157 -4.05 -22.27 -16.07
N THR A 158 -4.92 -22.26 -15.05
CA THR A 158 -6.05 -23.18 -14.90
C THR A 158 -7.33 -22.75 -15.63
N GLY A 159 -7.26 -21.69 -16.44
CA GLY A 159 -8.32 -21.33 -17.39
C GLY A 159 -9.15 -20.10 -17.01
N VAL A 160 -8.83 -19.40 -15.92
CA VAL A 160 -9.44 -18.10 -15.62
C VAL A 160 -8.92 -17.07 -16.62
N ARG A 161 -9.81 -16.55 -17.47
CA ARG A 161 -9.46 -15.54 -18.48
C ARG A 161 -9.25 -14.18 -17.80
N LEU A 162 -7.98 -13.80 -17.66
CA LEU A 162 -7.55 -12.50 -17.14
C LEU A 162 -6.80 -11.74 -18.25
N PRO A 163 -7.48 -10.90 -19.04
CA PRO A 163 -6.84 -10.11 -20.09
C PRO A 163 -5.76 -9.17 -19.53
N VAL A 164 -4.75 -8.84 -20.34
CA VAL A 164 -3.76 -7.82 -19.97
C VAL A 164 -4.48 -6.51 -19.67
N GLY A 165 -4.12 -5.89 -18.53
CA GLY A 165 -4.77 -4.68 -18.01
C GLY A 165 -5.92 -4.93 -17.04
N SER A 166 -6.42 -6.17 -16.91
CA SER A 166 -7.44 -6.50 -15.91
C SER A 166 -6.91 -6.42 -14.48
N PHE A 167 -7.81 -6.16 -13.53
CA PHE A 167 -7.50 -6.09 -12.11
C PHE A 167 -8.18 -7.23 -11.36
N VAL A 168 -7.48 -7.83 -10.40
CA VAL A 168 -8.04 -8.87 -9.52
C VAL A 168 -7.67 -8.58 -8.08
N ALA A 169 -8.53 -8.95 -7.14
CA ALA A 169 -8.19 -8.95 -5.72
C ALA A 169 -7.98 -10.39 -5.24
N VAL A 170 -6.89 -10.63 -4.52
CA VAL A 170 -6.61 -11.90 -3.85
C VAL A 170 -6.70 -11.67 -2.34
N CYS A 171 -7.61 -12.38 -1.69
CA CYS A 171 -7.82 -12.35 -0.24
C CYS A 171 -7.21 -13.61 0.37
N ASP A 172 -6.01 -13.50 0.94
CA ASP A 172 -5.37 -14.57 1.70
C ASP A 172 -5.89 -14.58 3.14
N VAL A 173 -6.70 -15.58 3.46
CA VAL A 173 -7.33 -15.80 4.76
C VAL A 173 -6.69 -17.03 5.39
N GLY A 174 -5.50 -16.84 5.96
CA GLY A 174 -4.73 -17.84 6.67
C GLY A 174 -4.81 -17.66 8.19
N ALA A 175 -3.67 -17.83 8.88
CA ALA A 175 -3.57 -17.55 10.31
C ALA A 175 -3.73 -16.05 10.64
N GLY A 176 -3.41 -15.19 9.68
CA GLY A 176 -3.78 -13.79 9.59
C GLY A 176 -4.46 -13.52 8.24
N VAL A 177 -4.81 -12.27 7.96
CA VAL A 177 -5.45 -11.87 6.71
C VAL A 177 -4.56 -10.90 5.94
N GLU A 178 -4.39 -11.15 4.64
CA GLU A 178 -3.75 -10.22 3.72
C GLU A 178 -4.61 -10.11 2.45
N VAL A 179 -4.99 -8.89 2.07
CA VAL A 179 -5.68 -8.64 0.80
C VAL A 179 -4.75 -7.86 -0.12
N THR A 180 -4.63 -8.33 -1.36
CA THR A 180 -3.78 -7.70 -2.37
C THR A 180 -4.56 -7.49 -3.67
N VAL A 181 -4.47 -6.29 -4.23
CA VAL A 181 -5.00 -5.99 -5.57
C VAL A 181 -3.86 -6.03 -6.58
N LEU A 182 -4.08 -6.79 -7.66
CA LEU A 182 -3.13 -7.05 -8.72
C LEU A 182 -3.62 -6.51 -10.05
N ARG A 183 -2.69 -6.13 -10.92
CA ARG A 183 -2.94 -5.83 -12.33
C ARG A 183 -2.28 -6.89 -13.21
N ARG A 184 -2.99 -7.43 -14.18
CA ARG A 184 -2.40 -8.30 -15.20
C ARG A 184 -1.54 -7.48 -16.16
N THR A 185 -0.28 -7.86 -16.31
CA THR A 185 0.66 -7.34 -17.33
C THR A 185 0.83 -8.36 -18.45
N ALA A 186 1.60 -8.02 -19.49
CA ALA A 186 1.89 -8.93 -20.59
C ALA A 186 2.65 -10.19 -20.14
N ALA A 187 3.52 -10.05 -19.14
CA ALA A 187 4.40 -11.14 -18.69
C ALA A 187 3.97 -11.79 -17.36
N SER A 188 3.33 -11.04 -16.45
CA SER A 188 2.94 -11.53 -15.11
C SER A 188 1.88 -10.63 -14.44
N PHE A 189 1.82 -10.60 -13.11
CA PHE A 189 0.97 -9.71 -12.33
C PHE A 189 1.79 -8.68 -11.54
N GLU A 190 1.31 -7.45 -11.51
CA GLU A 190 1.87 -6.34 -10.73
C GLU A 190 1.03 -6.10 -9.48
N VAL A 191 1.66 -5.95 -8.32
CA VAL A 191 1.00 -5.59 -7.05
C VAL A 191 0.73 -4.10 -7.01
N LEU A 192 -0.55 -3.71 -6.90
CA LEU A 192 -0.96 -2.30 -6.80
C LEU A 192 -1.07 -1.83 -5.35
N ALA A 193 -1.72 -2.64 -4.51
CA ALA A 193 -1.91 -2.34 -3.10
C ALA A 193 -2.05 -3.64 -2.30
N THR A 194 -1.54 -3.62 -1.07
CA THR A 194 -1.69 -4.70 -0.11
C THR A 194 -2.04 -4.11 1.25
N VAL A 195 -3.07 -4.65 1.89
CA VAL A 195 -3.43 -4.35 3.28
C VAL A 195 -3.52 -5.66 4.03
N ALA A 196 -2.90 -5.73 5.21
CA ALA A 196 -2.84 -6.94 6.01
C ALA A 196 -3.22 -6.65 7.46
N ASP A 197 -3.78 -7.66 8.10
CA ASP A 197 -4.10 -7.71 9.52
C ASP A 197 -3.61 -9.06 10.08
N PRO A 198 -2.47 -9.08 10.79
CA PRO A 198 -1.90 -10.32 11.34
C PRO A 198 -2.74 -10.95 12.46
N GLU A 199 -3.62 -10.17 13.08
CA GLU A 199 -4.44 -10.57 14.23
C GLU A 199 -5.82 -11.08 13.79
N ALA A 200 -6.35 -10.57 12.67
CA ALA A 200 -7.57 -11.09 12.07
C ALA A 200 -7.24 -12.34 11.23
N GLY A 201 -7.87 -13.48 11.50
CA GLY A 201 -7.66 -14.71 10.73
C GLY A 201 -8.06 -15.97 11.48
N GLY A 202 -7.64 -17.13 10.96
CA GLY A 202 -7.97 -18.44 11.55
C GLY A 202 -7.53 -18.57 13.01
N ALA A 203 -6.40 -17.98 13.39
CA ALA A 203 -5.91 -18.04 14.78
C ALA A 203 -6.80 -17.26 15.76
N SER A 204 -7.46 -16.18 15.31
CA SER A 204 -8.42 -15.44 16.13
C SER A 204 -9.74 -16.21 16.28
N VAL A 205 -10.14 -16.95 15.24
CA VAL A 205 -11.28 -17.88 15.35
C VAL A 205 -10.95 -18.99 16.36
N ASP A 206 -9.75 -19.56 16.27
CA ASP A 206 -9.29 -20.62 17.19
C ASP A 206 -9.28 -20.14 18.65
N SER A 207 -8.75 -18.94 18.92
CA SER A 207 -8.74 -18.39 20.28
C SER A 207 -10.14 -18.06 20.79
N THR A 208 -11.03 -17.56 19.94
CA THR A 208 -12.41 -17.22 20.32
C THR A 208 -13.21 -18.49 20.60
N LEU A 209 -13.02 -19.53 19.78
CA LEU A 209 -13.67 -20.82 19.97
C LEU A 209 -13.12 -21.54 21.22
N ALA A 210 -11.81 -21.48 21.47
CA ALA A 210 -11.19 -21.99 22.69
C ALA A 210 -11.80 -21.35 23.94
N ALA A 211 -11.92 -20.02 23.97
CA ALA A 211 -12.54 -19.29 25.08
C ALA A 211 -14.02 -19.66 25.27
N ALA A 212 -14.76 -19.89 24.18
CA ALA A 212 -16.15 -20.35 24.27
C ALA A 212 -16.25 -21.76 24.85
N LEU A 213 -15.34 -22.67 24.48
CA LEU A 213 -15.32 -24.06 24.96
C LEU A 213 -14.96 -24.17 26.44
N THR A 214 -14.10 -23.28 26.96
CA THR A 214 -13.73 -23.26 28.38
C THR A 214 -14.67 -22.42 29.25
N ASN A 215 -15.80 -21.93 28.70
CA ASN A 215 -16.71 -20.99 29.35
C ASN A 215 -15.99 -19.75 29.90
N GLY A 216 -14.97 -19.25 29.18
CA GLY A 216 -14.21 -18.06 29.58
C GLY A 216 -13.29 -18.25 30.79
N ARG A 217 -13.03 -19.48 31.23
CA ARG A 217 -12.02 -19.75 32.27
C ARG A 217 -10.63 -19.47 31.70
N ASP A 218 -9.92 -18.55 32.34
CA ASP A 218 -8.50 -18.32 32.08
C ASP A 218 -7.72 -19.56 32.50
N MET A 219 -7.13 -20.27 31.53
CA MET A 219 -6.15 -21.33 31.77
C MET A 219 -4.76 -20.75 32.07
N ALA A 220 -4.71 -19.52 32.59
CA ALA A 220 -3.51 -18.79 32.92
C ALA A 220 -2.78 -19.46 34.09
N GLY A 221 -1.82 -20.33 33.79
CA GLY A 221 -1.01 -21.00 34.80
C GLY A 221 -0.35 -22.29 34.34
N ASP A 222 -0.92 -22.96 33.33
CA ASP A 222 -0.36 -24.19 32.77
C ASP A 222 -0.24 -24.11 31.24
N GLY A 223 0.99 -23.98 30.75
CA GLY A 223 1.29 -23.96 29.32
C GLY A 223 0.82 -25.22 28.59
N ALA A 224 0.69 -26.35 29.30
CA ALA A 224 0.11 -27.60 28.82
C ALA A 224 -1.33 -27.44 28.39
N ALA A 225 -2.15 -27.02 29.35
CA ALA A 225 -3.58 -26.93 29.16
C ALA A 225 -3.95 -25.89 28.11
N LEU A 226 -3.23 -24.76 28.06
CA LEU A 226 -3.41 -23.72 27.06
C LEU A 226 -3.19 -24.23 25.63
N TRP A 227 -2.12 -24.98 25.40
CA TRP A 227 -1.83 -25.50 24.07
C TRP A 227 -2.82 -26.59 23.65
N VAL A 228 -3.09 -27.57 24.52
CA VAL A 228 -4.05 -28.65 24.22
C VAL A 228 -5.42 -28.06 23.87
N THR A 229 -5.89 -27.07 24.64
CA THR A 229 -7.15 -26.40 24.35
C THR A 229 -7.12 -25.63 23.03
N ALA A 230 -6.04 -24.89 22.73
CA ALA A 230 -5.91 -24.16 21.48
C ALA A 230 -5.93 -25.10 20.26
N GLU A 231 -5.26 -26.25 20.36
CA GLU A 231 -5.27 -27.24 19.30
C GLU A 231 -6.63 -27.94 19.16
N SER A 232 -7.22 -28.36 20.27
CA SER A 232 -8.56 -28.96 20.26
C SER A 232 -9.59 -28.00 19.66
N ALA A 233 -9.48 -26.70 19.91
CA ALA A 233 -10.31 -25.68 19.27
C ALA A 233 -10.04 -25.58 17.75
N ARG A 234 -8.78 -25.62 17.31
CA ARG A 234 -8.42 -25.63 15.89
C ARG A 234 -9.00 -26.84 15.16
N LEU A 235 -8.84 -28.03 15.72
CA LEU A 235 -9.40 -29.27 15.18
C LEU A 235 -10.93 -29.23 15.17
N ALA A 236 -11.55 -28.70 16.23
CA ALA A 236 -12.99 -28.50 16.29
C ALA A 236 -13.48 -27.55 15.19
N LYS A 237 -12.81 -26.41 14.98
CA LYS A 237 -13.10 -25.47 13.89
C LYS A 237 -13.08 -26.19 12.54
N GLU A 238 -12.03 -26.95 12.24
CA GLU A 238 -11.88 -27.68 10.98
C GLU A 238 -12.98 -28.73 10.80
N ALA A 239 -13.27 -29.52 11.85
CA ALA A 239 -14.36 -30.50 11.81
C ALA A 239 -15.73 -29.86 11.62
N LEU A 240 -16.00 -28.72 12.28
CA LEU A 240 -17.27 -28.00 12.18
C LEU A 240 -17.52 -27.35 10.81
N LEU A 241 -16.53 -27.34 9.90
CA LEU A 241 -16.74 -27.00 8.49
C LEU A 241 -17.47 -28.10 7.72
N SER A 242 -17.39 -29.35 8.17
CA SER A 242 -18.00 -30.53 7.54
C SER A 242 -19.10 -31.17 8.38
N TYR A 243 -19.09 -30.97 9.69
CA TYR A 243 -20.02 -31.60 10.63
C TYR A 243 -20.80 -30.55 11.44
N PRO A 244 -22.06 -30.81 11.80
CA PRO A 244 -22.89 -29.86 12.56
C PRO A 244 -22.44 -29.71 14.02
N ALA A 245 -21.82 -30.75 14.58
CA ALA A 245 -21.28 -30.77 15.93
C ALA A 245 -20.12 -31.77 16.04
N VAL A 246 -19.22 -31.53 16.99
CA VAL A 246 -18.05 -32.38 17.29
C VAL A 246 -17.79 -32.40 18.80
N THR A 247 -17.39 -33.55 19.32
CA THR A 247 -16.93 -33.68 20.70
C THR A 247 -15.47 -33.25 20.79
N VAL A 248 -15.18 -32.26 21.63
CA VAL A 248 -13.88 -31.64 21.80
C VAL A 248 -13.28 -32.05 23.14
N PRO A 249 -12.15 -32.78 23.15
CA PRO A 249 -11.43 -33.05 24.39
C PRO A 249 -10.78 -31.77 24.92
N LEU A 250 -10.92 -31.50 26.21
CA LEU A 250 -10.28 -30.38 26.89
C LEU A 250 -9.33 -30.92 27.97
N ALA A 251 -8.23 -30.22 28.21
CA ALA A 251 -7.31 -30.56 29.29
C ALA A 251 -8.03 -30.40 30.64
N ASP A 252 -7.88 -31.42 31.50
CA ASP A 252 -8.40 -31.47 32.88
C ASP A 252 -9.91 -31.22 33.02
N GLN A 253 -10.68 -31.43 31.94
CA GLN A 253 -12.11 -31.18 31.89
C GLN A 253 -12.83 -32.28 31.10
N PRO A 254 -14.12 -32.55 31.39
CA PRO A 254 -14.91 -33.46 30.58
C PRO A 254 -15.00 -32.91 29.13
N PRO A 255 -15.03 -33.80 28.11
CA PRO A 255 -15.19 -33.37 26.73
C PRO A 255 -16.46 -32.54 26.53
N VAL A 256 -16.36 -31.47 25.72
CA VAL A 256 -17.45 -30.53 25.45
C VAL A 256 -17.92 -30.69 24.00
N ILE A 257 -19.21 -30.53 23.74
CA ILE A 257 -19.74 -30.55 22.38
C ILE A 257 -19.64 -29.13 21.79
N ALA A 258 -18.82 -28.98 20.75
CA ALA A 258 -18.80 -27.78 19.92
C ALA A 258 -19.83 -27.93 18.80
N ASN A 259 -20.56 -26.87 18.47
CA ASN A 259 -21.57 -26.89 17.41
C ASN A 259 -21.38 -25.74 16.40
N ARG A 260 -22.14 -25.78 15.30
CA ARG A 260 -22.04 -24.78 14.23
C ARG A 260 -22.33 -23.36 14.69
N ALA A 261 -23.24 -23.15 15.64
CA ALA A 261 -23.57 -21.83 16.15
C ALA A 261 -22.37 -21.18 16.89
N MET A 262 -21.64 -21.97 17.68
CA MET A 262 -20.41 -21.50 18.34
C MET A 262 -19.35 -21.06 17.31
N LEU A 263 -19.21 -21.81 16.22
CA LEU A 263 -18.30 -21.44 15.13
C LEU A 263 -18.76 -20.16 14.44
N ASP A 264 -20.04 -20.04 14.11
CA ASP A 264 -20.57 -18.84 13.43
C ASP A 264 -20.36 -17.56 14.27
N ASP A 265 -20.47 -17.67 15.60
CA ASP A 265 -20.17 -16.57 16.52
C ASP A 265 -18.67 -16.23 16.56
N ALA A 266 -17.80 -17.25 16.63
CA ALA A 266 -16.35 -17.06 16.61
C ALA A 266 -15.83 -16.47 15.28
N VAL A 267 -16.49 -16.77 14.16
CA VAL A 267 -16.09 -16.34 12.81
C VAL A 267 -16.53 -14.92 12.49
N ARG A 268 -17.66 -14.48 13.05
CA ARG A 268 -18.30 -13.18 12.78
C ARG A 268 -17.36 -11.96 12.80
N PRO A 269 -16.49 -11.74 13.80
CA PRO A 269 -15.57 -10.59 13.79
C PRO A 269 -14.54 -10.69 12.67
N VAL A 270 -14.02 -11.89 12.39
CA VAL A 270 -13.00 -12.11 11.37
C VAL A 270 -13.55 -11.88 9.96
N VAL A 271 -14.74 -12.40 9.63
CA VAL A 271 -15.31 -12.22 8.28
C VAL A 271 -15.65 -10.76 7.97
N ARG A 272 -16.16 -10.01 8.96
CA ARG A 272 -16.38 -8.57 8.83
C ARG A 272 -15.07 -7.84 8.55
N ARG A 273 -14.02 -8.19 9.31
CA ARG A 273 -12.70 -7.59 9.14
C ARG A 273 -12.10 -7.89 7.76
N VAL A 274 -12.26 -9.11 7.23
CA VAL A 274 -11.83 -9.45 5.87
C VAL A 274 -12.56 -8.60 4.83
N ALA A 275 -13.88 -8.42 4.97
CA ALA A 275 -14.66 -7.58 4.06
C ALA A 275 -14.19 -6.11 4.09
N ASP A 276 -13.96 -5.56 5.28
CA ASP A 276 -13.41 -4.20 5.45
C ASP A 276 -12.03 -4.05 4.80
N LEU A 277 -11.12 -4.99 5.04
CA LEU A 277 -9.78 -4.99 4.44
C LEU A 277 -9.84 -5.10 2.93
N THR A 278 -10.80 -5.86 2.40
CA THR A 278 -11.01 -5.98 0.96
C THR A 278 -11.39 -4.62 0.36
N GLN A 279 -12.39 -3.95 0.92
CA GLN A 279 -12.81 -2.62 0.46
C GLN A 279 -11.67 -1.57 0.60
N GLN A 280 -10.94 -1.60 1.72
CA GLN A 280 -9.81 -0.69 1.96
C GLN A 280 -8.69 -0.91 0.94
N THR A 281 -8.37 -2.16 0.59
CA THR A 281 -7.31 -2.47 -0.37
C THR A 281 -7.70 -2.03 -1.78
N ILE A 282 -8.96 -2.23 -2.18
CA ILE A 282 -9.49 -1.74 -3.47
C ILE A 282 -9.36 -0.22 -3.56
N ALA A 283 -9.77 0.49 -2.50
CA ALA A 283 -9.63 1.94 -2.43
C ALA A 283 -8.15 2.39 -2.43
N ALA A 284 -7.27 1.65 -1.76
CA ALA A 284 -5.83 1.93 -1.72
C ALA A 284 -5.16 1.73 -3.09
N ALA A 285 -5.68 0.82 -3.92
CA ALA A 285 -5.29 0.66 -5.33
C ALA A 285 -5.86 1.76 -6.25
N GLU A 286 -6.61 2.71 -5.70
CA GLU A 286 -7.35 3.75 -6.45
C GLU A 286 -8.36 3.18 -7.45
N LEU A 287 -8.94 2.02 -7.14
CA LEU A 287 -9.98 1.37 -7.95
C LEU A 287 -11.33 1.40 -7.24
N SER A 288 -12.38 1.13 -8.00
CA SER A 288 -13.70 0.76 -7.51
C SER A 288 -13.90 -0.75 -7.65
N ALA A 289 -14.87 -1.32 -6.94
CA ALA A 289 -15.18 -2.75 -7.09
C ALA A 289 -15.49 -3.12 -8.55
N ARG A 290 -16.17 -2.24 -9.29
CA ARG A 290 -16.55 -2.46 -10.71
C ARG A 290 -15.36 -2.60 -11.66
N ASP A 291 -14.17 -2.15 -11.25
CA ASP A 291 -12.96 -2.25 -12.06
C ASP A 291 -12.29 -3.63 -11.94
N LEU A 292 -12.68 -4.43 -10.95
CA LEU A 292 -12.14 -5.77 -10.73
C LEU A 292 -12.82 -6.80 -11.63
N ALA A 293 -12.02 -7.65 -12.25
CA ALA A 293 -12.48 -8.86 -12.94
C ALA A 293 -12.97 -9.93 -11.96
N GLY A 294 -12.49 -9.91 -10.70
CA GLY A 294 -12.91 -10.85 -9.66
C GLY A 294 -12.17 -10.67 -8.34
N ILE A 295 -12.74 -11.27 -7.29
CA ILE A 295 -12.14 -11.40 -5.97
C ILE A 295 -11.93 -12.89 -5.70
N TYR A 296 -10.72 -13.30 -5.35
CA TYR A 296 -10.35 -14.69 -5.14
C TYR A 296 -9.87 -14.91 -3.71
N CYS A 297 -10.54 -15.79 -2.97
CA CYS A 297 -10.17 -16.12 -1.59
C CYS A 297 -9.29 -17.39 -1.54
N ILE A 298 -8.17 -17.29 -0.83
CA ILE A 298 -7.19 -18.36 -0.61
C ILE A 298 -6.87 -18.50 0.89
N GLY A 299 -6.09 -19.51 1.24
CA GLY A 299 -5.69 -19.79 2.62
C GLY A 299 -6.63 -20.78 3.32
N GLY A 300 -6.12 -21.44 4.36
CA GLY A 300 -6.86 -22.50 5.07
C GLY A 300 -8.17 -22.03 5.73
N SER A 301 -8.31 -20.73 5.98
CA SER A 301 -9.53 -20.12 6.53
C SER A 301 -10.40 -19.42 5.47
N ALA A 302 -10.13 -19.60 4.17
CA ALA A 302 -11.02 -19.12 3.11
C ALA A 302 -12.39 -19.84 3.08
N ARG A 303 -12.51 -20.99 3.73
CA ARG A 303 -13.74 -21.80 3.81
C ARG A 303 -14.64 -21.44 5.00
N LEU A 304 -14.30 -20.38 5.74
CA LEU A 304 -15.10 -19.95 6.87
C LEU A 304 -16.54 -19.59 6.44
N PRO A 305 -17.56 -19.92 7.26
CA PRO A 305 -18.94 -19.55 6.98
C PRO A 305 -19.09 -18.06 6.69
N ARG A 306 -19.98 -17.72 5.76
CA ARG A 306 -20.43 -16.35 5.50
C ARG A 306 -19.33 -15.35 5.07
N LEU A 307 -18.10 -15.83 4.85
CA LEU A 307 -17.01 -15.01 4.34
C LEU A 307 -17.37 -14.41 2.96
N GLY A 308 -17.91 -15.24 2.07
CA GLY A 308 -18.33 -14.81 0.74
C GLY A 308 -19.46 -13.79 0.77
N GLU A 309 -20.46 -14.01 1.63
CA GLU A 309 -21.58 -13.07 1.86
C GLU A 309 -21.06 -11.72 2.35
N ALA A 310 -20.22 -11.70 3.38
CA ALA A 310 -19.68 -10.46 3.96
C ALA A 310 -18.88 -9.64 2.93
N ILE A 311 -18.03 -10.29 2.13
CA ILE A 311 -17.27 -9.61 1.06
C ILE A 311 -18.23 -9.09 -0.01
N ALA A 312 -19.24 -9.87 -0.41
CA ALA A 312 -20.20 -9.48 -1.43
C ALA A 312 -21.08 -8.30 -0.97
N GLU A 313 -21.54 -8.29 0.28
CA GLU A 313 -22.28 -7.18 0.88
C GLU A 313 -21.47 -5.88 0.89
N GLN A 314 -20.17 -5.96 1.18
CA GLN A 314 -19.30 -4.77 1.30
C GLN A 314 -18.81 -4.25 -0.06
N THR A 315 -18.53 -5.16 -1.01
CA THR A 315 -17.89 -4.81 -2.29
C THR A 315 -18.83 -4.85 -3.49
N GLY A 316 -19.96 -5.56 -3.38
CA GLY A 316 -20.86 -5.84 -4.50
C GLY A 316 -20.37 -6.95 -5.45
N ILE A 317 -19.23 -7.60 -5.16
CA ILE A 317 -18.70 -8.73 -5.95
C ILE A 317 -18.71 -9.99 -5.09
N THR A 318 -19.34 -11.05 -5.60
CA THR A 318 -19.24 -12.38 -4.99
C THR A 318 -17.83 -12.93 -5.17
N PRO A 319 -17.06 -13.19 -4.10
CA PRO A 319 -15.73 -13.74 -4.22
C PRO A 319 -15.78 -15.23 -4.59
N ALA A 320 -14.79 -15.67 -5.36
CA ALA A 320 -14.56 -17.07 -5.66
C ALA A 320 -13.56 -17.67 -4.68
N VAL A 321 -13.92 -18.75 -3.98
CA VAL A 321 -12.95 -19.54 -3.22
C VAL A 321 -12.22 -20.46 -4.19
N VAL A 322 -10.90 -20.36 -4.25
CA VAL A 322 -10.10 -21.18 -5.18
C VAL A 322 -10.16 -22.65 -4.78
N ALA A 323 -10.12 -23.55 -5.76
CA ALA A 323 -9.99 -24.98 -5.50
C ALA A 323 -8.72 -25.23 -4.67
N GLU A 324 -8.83 -26.04 -3.61
CA GLU A 324 -7.72 -26.31 -2.68
C GLU A 324 -7.00 -25.03 -2.21
N PRO A 325 -7.71 -24.13 -1.50
CA PRO A 325 -7.23 -22.77 -1.24
C PRO A 325 -5.97 -22.73 -0.37
N GLN A 326 -5.65 -23.81 0.35
CA GLN A 326 -4.42 -23.92 1.14
C GLN A 326 -3.17 -24.34 0.34
N PHE A 327 -3.31 -24.85 -0.89
CA PHE A 327 -2.18 -25.36 -1.69
C PHE A 327 -1.88 -24.51 -2.92
N VAL A 328 -2.86 -23.72 -3.38
CA VAL A 328 -2.79 -22.90 -4.60
C VAL A 328 -1.56 -22.01 -4.68
N ALA A 329 -1.10 -21.42 -3.57
CA ALA A 329 0.06 -20.54 -3.58
C ALA A 329 1.36 -21.31 -3.87
N ALA A 330 1.50 -22.53 -3.34
CA ALA A 330 2.64 -23.40 -3.64
C ALA A 330 2.61 -23.87 -5.10
N PHE A 331 1.46 -24.33 -5.61
CA PHE A 331 1.31 -24.68 -7.04
C PHE A 331 1.65 -23.50 -7.96
N GLY A 332 1.08 -22.33 -7.70
CA GLY A 332 1.38 -21.13 -8.47
C GLY A 332 2.85 -20.71 -8.42
N ALA A 333 3.52 -20.90 -7.28
CA ALA A 333 4.95 -20.63 -7.18
C ALA A 333 5.77 -21.66 -7.96
N ALA A 334 5.35 -22.93 -8.00
CA ALA A 334 5.93 -23.93 -8.89
C ALA A 334 5.76 -23.56 -10.37
N GLU A 335 4.66 -22.94 -10.77
CA GLU A 335 4.40 -22.53 -12.16
C GLU A 335 5.08 -21.20 -12.56
N ALA A 336 5.30 -20.29 -11.61
CA ALA A 336 5.76 -18.92 -11.85
C ALA A 336 7.06 -18.85 -12.69
N GLY A 337 7.02 -18.29 -13.91
CA GLY A 337 8.23 -18.16 -14.74
C GLY A 337 8.73 -19.46 -15.40
N SER A 338 7.87 -20.49 -15.51
CA SER A 338 8.10 -21.64 -16.40
C SER A 338 7.93 -21.28 -17.88
N ALA A 339 7.26 -20.16 -18.15
CA ALA A 339 7.17 -19.58 -19.48
C ALA A 339 8.48 -18.81 -19.79
N SER A 340 9.46 -19.52 -20.33
CA SER A 340 10.58 -18.89 -21.05
C SER A 340 10.02 -18.20 -22.31
N HIS A 341 9.53 -16.97 -22.16
CA HIS A 341 9.38 -16.05 -23.28
C HIS A 341 10.61 -15.15 -23.33
N GLY A 342 11.25 -15.19 -24.50
CA GLY A 342 12.53 -14.60 -24.90
C GLY A 342 12.95 -13.29 -24.23
N VAL A 343 14.26 -13.21 -24.04
CA VAL A 343 15.14 -12.04 -24.24
C VAL A 343 14.40 -10.71 -24.45
N GLY A 344 14.57 -9.80 -23.48
CA GLY A 344 14.40 -8.37 -23.69
C GLY A 344 12.96 -7.89 -23.72
N VAL A 345 12.22 -8.02 -22.62
CA VAL A 345 11.04 -7.17 -22.42
C VAL A 345 11.51 -5.91 -21.72
N ALA A 346 11.53 -4.81 -22.48
CA ALA A 346 11.71 -3.47 -21.95
C ALA A 346 10.87 -3.31 -20.68
N VAL A 347 11.49 -2.77 -19.63
CA VAL A 347 10.76 -2.29 -18.46
C VAL A 347 9.81 -1.22 -18.98
N ASP A 348 8.56 -1.61 -19.22
CA ASP A 348 7.51 -0.68 -19.60
C ASP A 348 7.38 0.27 -18.41
N VAL A 349 7.74 1.52 -18.62
CA VAL A 349 7.64 2.55 -17.59
C VAL A 349 6.17 2.57 -17.16
N PRO A 350 5.85 2.42 -15.86
CA PRO A 350 4.47 2.32 -15.43
C PRO A 350 3.70 3.52 -15.95
N VAL A 351 2.77 3.29 -16.88
CA VAL A 351 1.83 4.34 -17.29
C VAL A 351 0.99 4.63 -16.05
N PRO A 352 1.11 5.83 -15.45
CA PRO A 352 0.33 6.14 -14.26
C PRO A 352 -1.16 5.97 -14.60
N PRO A 353 -1.99 5.43 -13.69
CA PRO A 353 -3.43 5.38 -13.89
C PRO A 353 -3.94 6.77 -14.28
N VAL A 354 -4.94 6.86 -15.15
CA VAL A 354 -5.42 8.13 -15.75
C VAL A 354 -5.58 9.25 -14.71
N ARG A 355 -6.06 8.90 -13.52
CA ARG A 355 -6.22 9.81 -12.38
C ARG A 355 -4.91 10.44 -11.88
N ARG A 356 -3.81 9.67 -11.87
CA ARG A 356 -2.46 10.13 -11.51
C ARG A 356 -1.82 10.94 -12.64
N ALA A 357 -2.09 10.59 -13.89
CA ALA A 357 -1.70 11.43 -15.04
C ALA A 357 -2.38 12.81 -14.97
N ILE A 358 -3.68 12.86 -14.64
CA ILE A 358 -4.41 14.12 -14.43
C ILE A 358 -3.80 14.95 -13.29
N GLY A 359 -3.42 14.31 -12.17
CA GLY A 359 -2.79 14.98 -11.03
C GLY A 359 -1.45 15.65 -11.35
N ILE A 360 -0.71 15.13 -12.33
CA ILE A 360 0.57 15.70 -12.81
C ILE A 360 0.32 16.74 -13.92
N ALA A 361 -0.53 16.40 -14.88
CA ALA A 361 -0.76 17.21 -16.07
C ALA A 361 -1.47 18.53 -15.76
N VAL A 362 -2.50 18.52 -14.90
CA VAL A 362 -3.32 19.71 -14.63
C VAL A 362 -2.49 20.88 -14.06
N PRO A 363 -1.69 20.71 -12.98
CA PRO A 363 -0.82 21.79 -12.50
C PRO A 363 0.26 22.19 -13.52
N GLY A 364 0.83 21.22 -14.26
CA GLY A 364 1.84 21.51 -15.28
C GLY A 364 1.31 22.39 -16.41
N PHE A 365 0.15 22.04 -16.99
CA PHE A 365 -0.48 22.84 -18.04
C PHE A 365 -1.01 24.17 -17.52
N ALA A 366 -1.59 24.21 -16.31
CA ALA A 366 -2.01 25.46 -15.67
C ALA A 366 -0.82 26.42 -15.48
N SER A 367 0.32 25.90 -15.04
CA SER A 367 1.57 26.66 -14.92
C SER A 367 2.01 27.28 -16.24
N LEU A 368 2.09 26.46 -17.29
CA LEU A 368 2.50 26.90 -18.63
C LEU A 368 1.54 27.92 -19.25
N ALA A 369 0.24 27.72 -19.08
CA ALA A 369 -0.77 28.65 -19.56
C ALA A 369 -0.65 30.02 -18.87
N LEU A 370 -0.47 30.03 -17.54
CA LEU A 370 -0.36 31.27 -16.78
C LEU A 370 0.92 32.04 -17.08
N ILE A 371 2.08 31.38 -17.18
CA ILE A 371 3.32 32.08 -17.51
C ILE A 371 3.26 32.68 -18.92
N TRP A 372 2.72 31.92 -19.89
CA TRP A 372 2.52 32.42 -21.25
C TRP A 372 1.59 33.64 -21.25
N GLN A 373 0.44 33.54 -20.60
CA GLN A 373 -0.52 34.63 -20.53
C GLN A 373 0.07 35.86 -19.83
N CYS A 374 0.83 35.68 -18.75
CA CYS A 374 1.46 36.75 -17.99
C CYS A 374 2.45 37.55 -18.86
N ILE A 375 3.28 36.86 -19.65
CA ILE A 375 4.23 37.50 -20.57
C ILE A 375 3.50 38.18 -21.74
N ALA A 376 2.50 37.51 -22.33
CA ALA A 376 1.79 38.00 -23.52
C ALA A 376 0.90 39.24 -23.24
N THR A 377 0.40 39.39 -22.01
CA THR A 377 -0.52 40.46 -21.64
C THR A 377 0.13 41.62 -20.89
N ALA A 378 1.42 41.54 -20.58
CA ALA A 378 2.13 42.65 -19.93
C ALA A 378 2.19 43.90 -20.85
N GLU A 379 2.05 45.08 -20.27
CA GLU A 379 2.16 46.36 -20.98
C GLU A 379 3.52 47.00 -20.77
N ARG A 380 4.14 47.45 -21.88
CA ARG A 380 5.41 48.17 -21.85
C ARG A 380 5.11 49.66 -21.93
N ASN A 381 5.46 50.38 -20.87
CA ASN A 381 5.21 51.81 -20.74
C ASN A 381 6.53 52.58 -20.74
N SER A 382 6.57 53.68 -21.49
CA SER A 382 7.73 54.56 -21.58
C SER A 382 7.30 56.01 -21.45
N ALA A 383 7.78 56.71 -20.42
CA ALA A 383 7.62 58.17 -20.32
C ALA A 383 8.84 58.87 -20.94
N LEU A 384 8.57 59.69 -21.96
CA LEU A 384 9.53 60.64 -22.55
C LEU A 384 10.91 60.01 -22.87
N SER A 385 10.93 58.73 -23.26
CA SER A 385 12.14 57.94 -23.56
C SER A 385 13.19 57.81 -22.43
N LEU A 386 12.91 58.29 -21.21
CA LEU A 386 13.87 58.36 -20.10
C LEU A 386 13.60 57.35 -18.98
N HIS A 387 12.37 56.85 -18.84
CA HIS A 387 12.01 55.81 -17.86
C HIS A 387 11.11 54.74 -18.52
N TYR A 388 11.57 53.50 -18.46
CA TYR A 388 10.89 52.31 -19.00
C TYR A 388 10.43 51.42 -17.84
N TRP A 389 9.13 51.12 -17.78
CA TRP A 389 8.57 50.17 -16.82
C TRP A 389 7.54 49.25 -17.49
N VAL A 390 7.24 48.14 -16.83
CA VAL A 390 6.32 47.12 -17.34
C VAL A 390 5.24 46.88 -16.30
N ASP A 391 3.98 47.05 -16.71
CA ASP A 391 2.84 46.67 -15.89
C ASP A 391 2.65 45.16 -16.01
N PHE A 392 3.18 44.47 -15.00
CA PHE A 392 3.32 43.04 -14.96
C PHE A 392 2.49 42.45 -13.81
N ASN A 393 1.74 41.38 -14.09
CA ASN A 393 0.97 40.72 -13.04
C ASN A 393 1.87 39.78 -12.23
N TRP A 394 2.39 40.31 -11.12
CA TRP A 394 3.20 39.55 -10.18
C TRP A 394 2.48 38.33 -9.60
N GLY A 395 1.15 38.41 -9.40
CA GLY A 395 0.33 37.30 -8.94
C GLY A 395 0.26 36.13 -9.93
N GLY A 396 0.22 36.42 -11.23
CA GLY A 396 0.23 35.40 -12.29
C GLY A 396 1.55 34.61 -12.32
N LEU A 397 2.69 35.31 -12.20
CA LEU A 397 4.01 34.68 -12.11
C LEU A 397 4.15 33.82 -10.85
N ALA A 398 3.70 34.33 -9.70
CA ALA A 398 3.70 33.61 -8.43
C ALA A 398 2.89 32.31 -8.51
N LEU A 399 1.67 32.36 -9.05
CA LEU A 399 0.80 31.18 -9.17
C LEU A 399 1.34 30.17 -10.18
N ALA A 400 1.93 30.63 -11.28
CA ALA A 400 2.61 29.77 -12.25
C ALA A 400 3.77 29.01 -11.59
N ALA A 401 4.62 29.69 -10.80
CA ALA A 401 5.70 29.06 -10.05
C ALA A 401 5.19 28.02 -9.03
N VAL A 402 4.10 28.31 -8.32
CA VAL A 402 3.45 27.37 -7.40
C VAL A 402 2.97 26.13 -8.16
N PHE A 403 2.26 26.30 -9.27
CA PHE A 403 1.76 25.17 -10.06
C PHE A 403 2.86 24.33 -10.71
N ALA A 404 3.95 24.95 -11.16
CA ALA A 404 5.13 24.22 -11.63
C ALA A 404 5.69 23.29 -10.55
N LEU A 405 5.84 23.81 -9.32
CA LEU A 405 6.31 23.02 -8.18
C LEU A 405 5.33 21.90 -7.83
N LEU A 406 4.02 22.17 -7.80
CA LEU A 406 3.00 21.16 -7.51
C LEU A 406 2.95 20.06 -8.57
N GLY A 407 3.09 20.40 -9.84
CA GLY A 407 3.17 19.41 -10.94
C GLY A 407 4.39 18.51 -10.81
N CYS A 408 5.56 19.09 -10.50
CA CYS A 408 6.78 18.32 -10.24
C CYS A 408 6.61 17.40 -9.03
N LEU A 409 6.02 17.89 -7.94
CA LEU A 409 5.81 17.11 -6.71
C LEU A 409 4.81 15.98 -6.91
N ALA A 410 3.74 16.18 -7.67
CA ALA A 410 2.82 15.11 -8.09
C ALA A 410 3.54 14.00 -8.88
N ALA A 411 4.59 14.36 -9.64
CA ALA A 411 5.44 13.43 -10.37
C ALA A 411 6.58 12.83 -9.52
N GLY A 412 6.81 13.29 -8.29
CA GLY A 412 7.99 12.96 -7.49
C GLY A 412 8.19 11.45 -7.24
N THR A 413 7.11 10.71 -7.02
CA THR A 413 7.18 9.24 -6.87
C THR A 413 7.57 8.52 -8.16
N VAL A 414 7.24 9.07 -9.32
CA VAL A 414 7.66 8.55 -10.64
C VAL A 414 9.13 8.93 -10.91
N LEU A 415 9.55 10.15 -10.56
CA LEU A 415 10.96 10.53 -10.65
C LEU A 415 11.84 9.62 -9.78
N GLY A 416 11.40 9.32 -8.55
CA GLY A 416 12.12 8.44 -7.64
C GLY A 416 12.33 7.03 -8.20
N SER A 417 11.29 6.45 -8.80
CA SER A 417 11.40 5.12 -9.43
C SER A 417 12.28 5.14 -10.69
N LEU A 418 12.19 6.18 -11.52
CA LEU A 418 13.03 6.34 -12.71
C LEU A 418 14.51 6.52 -12.37
N ILE A 419 14.82 7.28 -11.33
CA ILE A 419 16.21 7.49 -10.85
C ILE A 419 16.76 6.18 -10.28
N ALA A 420 15.95 5.44 -9.53
CA ALA A 420 16.32 4.12 -9.04
C ALA A 420 16.62 3.14 -10.20
N ALA A 421 15.75 3.10 -11.23
CA ALA A 421 15.89 2.22 -12.39
C ALA A 421 17.16 2.49 -13.24
N ARG A 422 17.70 3.72 -13.19
CA ARG A 422 18.91 4.11 -13.95
C ARG A 422 20.20 3.98 -13.16
N SER A 423 20.15 3.55 -11.90
CA SER A 423 21.34 3.45 -11.05
C SER A 423 22.13 2.17 -11.39
N PRO A 424 23.44 2.24 -11.70
CA PRO A 424 24.24 1.09 -12.14
C PRO A 424 24.63 0.11 -11.02
N THR A 425 24.34 0.43 -9.76
CA THR A 425 24.58 -0.43 -8.59
C THR A 425 23.31 -1.18 -8.19
N PRO A 426 23.40 -2.43 -7.70
CA PRO A 426 22.23 -3.15 -7.17
C PRO A 426 21.54 -2.30 -6.12
N ASP A 427 20.23 -2.09 -6.29
CA ASP A 427 19.48 -1.09 -5.54
C ASP A 427 19.21 -1.55 -4.10
N ILE A 428 20.11 -1.16 -3.18
CA ILE A 428 20.01 -1.43 -1.73
C ILE A 428 19.05 -0.44 -1.04
N ARG A 429 18.49 0.55 -1.77
CA ARG A 429 17.63 1.58 -1.17
C ARG A 429 16.26 1.02 -0.82
N THR A 430 15.79 1.35 0.39
CA THR A 430 14.42 1.07 0.82
C THR A 430 13.42 1.82 -0.07
N GLU A 431 12.17 1.35 -0.15
CA GLU A 431 11.08 2.04 -0.87
C GLU A 431 10.91 3.49 -0.40
N GLY A 432 11.03 3.75 0.91
CA GLY A 432 11.04 5.11 1.47
C GLY A 432 12.22 5.97 0.97
N GLY A 433 13.39 5.35 0.77
CA GLY A 433 14.55 6.00 0.17
C GLY A 433 14.32 6.40 -1.29
N LYS A 434 13.68 5.54 -2.11
CA LYS A 434 13.32 5.87 -3.50
C LYS A 434 12.35 7.05 -3.57
N VAL A 435 11.33 7.04 -2.70
CA VAL A 435 10.35 8.13 -2.61
C VAL A 435 11.01 9.43 -2.13
N SER A 436 11.89 9.38 -1.14
CA SER A 436 12.62 10.54 -0.64
C SER A 436 13.45 11.21 -1.75
N VAL A 437 14.24 10.42 -2.50
CA VAL A 437 15.01 10.90 -3.64
C VAL A 437 14.10 11.50 -4.71
N GLY A 438 12.96 10.87 -4.98
CA GLY A 438 11.95 11.37 -5.89
C GLY A 438 11.35 12.73 -5.48
N ILE A 439 11.03 12.91 -4.20
CA ILE A 439 10.54 14.18 -3.66
C ILE A 439 11.61 15.27 -3.77
N LEU A 440 12.85 14.99 -3.37
CA LEU A 440 13.94 15.97 -3.45
C LEU A 440 14.24 16.38 -4.90
N ALA A 441 14.23 15.42 -5.83
CA ALA A 441 14.38 15.69 -7.26
C ALA A 441 13.24 16.57 -7.78
N ALA A 442 12.00 16.29 -7.39
CA ALA A 442 10.84 17.09 -7.75
C ALA A 442 10.87 18.52 -7.19
N VAL A 443 11.27 18.69 -5.92
CA VAL A 443 11.47 20.01 -5.30
C VAL A 443 12.52 20.80 -6.07
N SER A 444 13.67 20.18 -6.34
CA SER A 444 14.76 20.82 -7.08
C SER A 444 14.33 21.22 -8.50
N LEU A 445 13.63 20.34 -9.21
CA LEU A 445 13.14 20.59 -10.56
C LEU A 445 12.10 21.71 -10.59
N GLY A 446 11.12 21.68 -9.67
CA GLY A 446 10.08 22.71 -9.57
C GLY A 446 10.66 24.09 -9.24
N ALA A 447 11.62 24.16 -8.30
CA ALA A 447 12.31 25.40 -7.96
C ALA A 447 13.15 25.93 -9.14
N ALA A 448 13.81 25.04 -9.89
CA ALA A 448 14.56 25.43 -11.09
C ALA A 448 13.64 25.99 -12.19
N ILE A 449 12.46 25.38 -12.41
CA ILE A 449 11.47 25.87 -13.38
C ILE A 449 10.95 27.25 -12.95
N ALA A 450 10.66 27.46 -11.66
CA ALA A 450 10.25 28.76 -11.14
C ALA A 450 11.34 29.83 -11.35
N GLY A 451 12.60 29.50 -11.08
CA GLY A 451 13.75 30.37 -11.38
C GLY A 451 13.88 30.67 -12.87
N LEU A 452 13.68 29.67 -13.73
CA LEU A 452 13.70 29.83 -15.18
C LEU A 452 12.60 30.79 -15.66
N TYR A 453 11.38 30.69 -15.12
CA TYR A 453 10.31 31.65 -15.43
C TYR A 453 10.73 33.09 -15.10
N ALA A 454 11.38 33.31 -13.96
CA ALA A 454 11.88 34.63 -13.60
C ALA A 454 12.95 35.15 -14.59
N VAL A 455 13.91 34.29 -14.96
CA VAL A 455 14.98 34.64 -15.91
C VAL A 455 14.42 34.92 -17.31
N VAL A 456 13.57 34.05 -17.84
CA VAL A 456 12.96 34.22 -19.17
C VAL A 456 12.16 35.51 -19.23
N THR A 457 11.36 35.80 -18.20
CA THR A 457 10.57 37.02 -18.12
C THR A 457 11.46 38.26 -18.05
N SER A 458 12.50 38.23 -17.20
CA SER A 458 13.49 39.30 -17.08
C SER A 458 14.19 39.61 -18.42
N GLN A 459 14.62 38.57 -19.14
CA GLN A 459 15.25 38.71 -20.45
C GLN A 459 14.27 39.26 -21.50
N TYR A 460 13.03 38.76 -21.52
CA TYR A 460 12.00 39.19 -22.47
C TYR A 460 11.68 40.70 -22.35
N PHE A 461 11.66 41.24 -21.13
CA PHE A 461 11.40 42.65 -20.88
C PHE A 461 12.66 43.52 -20.75
N ALA A 462 13.86 42.93 -20.80
CA ALA A 462 15.13 43.60 -20.55
C ALA A 462 15.17 44.35 -19.19
N LEU A 463 14.60 43.74 -18.14
CA LEU A 463 14.54 44.30 -16.79
C LEU A 463 15.38 43.49 -15.79
N PRO A 464 15.83 44.09 -14.67
CA PRO A 464 16.60 43.37 -13.65
C PRO A 464 15.86 42.14 -13.11
N VAL A 465 16.55 40.99 -13.06
CA VAL A 465 15.96 39.70 -12.66
C VAL A 465 15.48 39.66 -11.20
N GLY A 466 16.03 40.52 -10.33
CA GLY A 466 15.81 40.46 -8.88
C GLY A 466 14.34 40.46 -8.45
N SER A 467 13.53 41.34 -9.04
CA SER A 467 12.09 41.41 -8.71
C SER A 467 11.33 40.17 -9.18
N PHE A 468 11.63 39.67 -10.39
CA PHE A 468 11.05 38.44 -10.92
C PHE A 468 11.42 37.23 -10.07
N LEU A 469 12.66 37.15 -9.62
CA LEU A 469 13.13 36.05 -8.78
C LEU A 469 12.44 36.05 -7.42
N ARG A 470 12.25 37.23 -6.81
CA ARG A 470 11.52 37.36 -5.53
C ARG A 470 10.09 36.84 -5.66
N TRP A 471 9.36 37.30 -6.68
CA TRP A 471 7.96 36.92 -6.87
C TRP A 471 7.75 35.48 -7.37
N ALA A 472 8.73 34.90 -8.06
CA ALA A 472 8.68 33.48 -8.44
C ALA A 472 9.05 32.55 -7.27
N LEU A 473 10.03 32.91 -6.42
CA LEU A 473 10.56 32.00 -5.40
C LEU A 473 9.90 32.15 -4.03
N TRP A 474 9.56 33.35 -3.56
CA TRP A 474 8.97 33.52 -2.22
C TRP A 474 7.68 32.70 -1.99
N PRO A 475 6.71 32.67 -2.93
CA PRO A 475 5.48 31.93 -2.74
C PRO A 475 5.67 30.41 -2.60
N ILE A 476 6.74 29.86 -3.19
CA ILE A 476 6.99 28.41 -3.16
C ILE A 476 7.76 27.96 -1.92
N VAL A 477 8.43 28.86 -1.18
CA VAL A 477 9.26 28.52 0.00
C VAL A 477 8.52 27.65 1.03
N PRO A 478 7.29 27.97 1.48
CA PRO A 478 6.60 27.14 2.46
C PRO A 478 6.35 25.71 1.97
N ILE A 479 6.04 25.56 0.68
CA ILE A 479 5.78 24.27 0.04
C ILE A 479 7.09 23.47 -0.06
N VAL A 480 8.19 24.12 -0.44
CA VAL A 480 9.53 23.52 -0.51
C VAL A 480 10.00 23.00 0.85
N VAL A 481 9.85 23.81 1.90
CA VAL A 481 10.23 23.44 3.27
C VAL A 481 9.45 22.21 3.72
N LEU A 482 8.13 22.20 3.50
CA LEU A 482 7.27 21.09 3.89
C LEU A 482 7.57 19.82 3.10
N ALA A 483 7.79 19.94 1.79
CA ALA A 483 8.17 18.80 0.93
C ALA A 483 9.54 18.22 1.32
N THR A 484 10.50 19.06 1.68
CA THR A 484 11.83 18.62 2.13
C THR A 484 11.75 17.92 3.48
N ALA A 485 10.98 18.46 4.43
CA ALA A 485 10.71 17.80 5.70
C ALA A 485 10.07 16.42 5.47
N MET A 486 9.13 16.33 4.55
CA MET A 486 8.50 15.07 4.16
C MET A 486 9.47 14.09 3.47
N ALA A 487 10.41 14.56 2.66
CA ALA A 487 11.45 13.69 2.10
C ALA A 487 12.34 13.09 3.19
N VAL A 488 12.68 13.87 4.24
CA VAL A 488 13.41 13.37 5.41
C VAL A 488 12.58 12.33 6.17
N VAL A 489 11.29 12.59 6.36
CA VAL A 489 10.36 11.64 6.98
C VAL A 489 10.25 10.36 6.15
N ALA A 490 10.12 10.45 4.83
CA ALA A 490 10.07 9.30 3.92
C ALA A 490 11.34 8.44 3.98
N ALA A 491 12.51 9.09 4.11
CA ALA A 491 13.78 8.38 4.28
C ALA A 491 13.89 7.66 5.64
N ARG A 492 13.24 8.19 6.68
CA ARG A 492 13.29 7.65 8.05
C ARG A 492 12.15 6.67 8.39
N GLN A 493 11.01 6.76 7.72
CA GLN A 493 9.81 5.96 8.03
C GLN A 493 9.77 4.62 7.30
N TRP A 494 9.36 3.58 8.04
CA TRP A 494 9.31 2.18 7.59
C TRP A 494 7.92 1.74 7.12
N ARG A 495 6.92 2.64 7.08
CA ARG A 495 5.53 2.36 6.69
C ARG A 495 5.05 3.34 5.63
N THR A 496 4.31 2.85 4.63
CA THR A 496 3.64 3.68 3.64
C THR A 496 2.45 4.41 4.30
N PRO A 497 2.25 5.72 4.05
CA PRO A 497 1.07 6.42 4.56
C PRO A 497 -0.21 5.81 4.01
N HIS A 498 -1.32 5.88 4.76
CA HIS A 498 -2.63 5.41 4.30
C HIS A 498 -3.00 6.06 2.94
N GLY A 499 -3.24 5.22 1.93
CA GLY A 499 -3.50 5.63 0.54
C GLY A 499 -2.25 5.94 -0.30
N GLY A 500 -1.04 5.69 0.19
CA GLY A 500 0.21 5.79 -0.57
C GLY A 500 0.83 7.18 -0.67
N TRP A 501 2.11 7.22 -1.06
CA TRP A 501 2.89 8.44 -1.23
C TRP A 501 2.43 9.29 -2.41
N SER A 502 1.96 8.66 -3.50
CA SER A 502 1.37 9.35 -4.66
C SER A 502 0.15 10.15 -4.27
N ALA A 503 -0.77 9.55 -3.51
CA ALA A 503 -1.96 10.24 -3.06
C ALA A 503 -1.59 11.43 -2.20
N LEU A 504 -0.67 11.28 -1.24
CA LEU A 504 -0.22 12.34 -0.32
C LEU A 504 0.36 13.55 -1.07
N LEU A 505 1.15 13.30 -2.12
CA LEU A 505 1.77 14.30 -2.98
C LEU A 505 0.79 14.97 -3.98
N ALA A 506 -0.29 14.28 -4.37
CA ALA A 506 -1.25 14.82 -5.33
C ALA A 506 -2.18 15.87 -4.70
N VAL A 507 -2.16 17.09 -5.24
CA VAL A 507 -3.03 18.24 -4.85
C VAL A 507 -4.43 18.09 -5.46
N PRO A 508 -5.50 18.61 -4.81
CA PRO A 508 -6.84 18.58 -5.40
C PRO A 508 -6.87 19.34 -6.73
N THR A 509 -7.04 18.62 -7.83
CA THR A 509 -7.02 19.17 -9.20
C THR A 509 -8.09 20.23 -9.42
N GLY A 510 -9.28 20.07 -8.80
CA GLY A 510 -10.35 21.07 -8.85
C GLY A 510 -9.95 22.42 -8.25
N SER A 511 -9.12 22.44 -7.20
CA SER A 511 -8.59 23.70 -6.63
C SER A 511 -7.63 24.38 -7.61
N VAL A 512 -6.73 23.62 -8.23
CA VAL A 512 -5.76 24.12 -9.21
C VAL A 512 -6.46 24.70 -10.43
N ILE A 513 -7.48 24.01 -10.95
CA ILE A 513 -8.27 24.49 -12.10
C ILE A 513 -8.98 25.80 -11.74
N ALA A 514 -9.68 25.85 -10.60
CA ALA A 514 -10.40 27.05 -10.18
C ALA A 514 -9.44 28.24 -9.99
N ALA A 515 -8.29 28.02 -9.35
CA ALA A 515 -7.29 29.07 -9.14
C ALA A 515 -6.61 29.51 -10.45
N ALA A 516 -6.33 28.59 -11.38
CA ALA A 516 -5.74 28.90 -12.68
C ALA A 516 -6.70 29.73 -13.55
N VAL A 517 -7.96 29.29 -13.67
CA VAL A 517 -9.01 30.02 -14.40
C VAL A 517 -9.24 31.38 -13.74
N GLY A 518 -9.31 31.42 -12.41
CA GLY A 518 -9.48 32.65 -11.65
C GLY A 518 -8.38 33.67 -11.92
N MET A 519 -7.12 33.25 -11.82
CA MET A 519 -5.97 34.12 -12.10
C MET A 519 -5.88 34.51 -13.58
N GLY A 520 -6.25 33.63 -14.51
CA GLY A 520 -6.29 33.95 -15.94
C GLY A 520 -7.34 35.03 -16.27
N LEU A 521 -8.50 35.00 -15.61
CA LEU A 521 -9.53 36.04 -15.74
C LEU A 521 -9.11 37.37 -15.09
N ILE A 522 -8.44 37.31 -13.94
CA ILE A 522 -7.84 38.50 -13.29
C ILE A 522 -6.75 39.10 -14.21
N GLN A 523 -5.92 38.28 -14.86
CA GLN A 523 -4.93 38.75 -15.82
C GLN A 523 -5.60 39.44 -17.02
N TYR A 524 -6.69 38.85 -17.53
CA TYR A 524 -7.46 39.44 -18.61
C TYR A 524 -8.05 40.80 -18.20
N SER A 525 -8.53 40.94 -16.96
CA SER A 525 -9.11 42.20 -16.49
C SER A 525 -8.11 43.35 -16.46
N LEU A 526 -6.82 43.05 -16.24
CA LEU A 526 -5.75 44.06 -16.28
C LEU A 526 -5.50 44.63 -17.68
N THR A 527 -6.00 43.99 -18.74
CA THR A 527 -5.89 44.50 -20.12
C THR A 527 -7.00 45.48 -20.51
N ALA A 528 -7.88 45.86 -19.58
CA ALA A 528 -9.02 46.75 -19.83
C ALA A 528 -8.61 48.08 -20.51
N ALA A 529 -7.43 48.61 -20.20
CA ALA A 529 -6.90 49.83 -20.80
C ALA A 529 -6.73 49.74 -22.33
N ARG A 530 -6.54 48.53 -22.88
CA ARG A 530 -6.42 48.30 -24.34
C ARG A 530 -7.74 48.37 -25.07
N TRP A 531 -8.86 48.20 -24.37
CA TRP A 531 -10.20 48.05 -24.97
C TRP A 531 -11.23 48.96 -24.28
N PRO A 532 -11.20 50.28 -24.54
CA PRO A 532 -12.04 51.26 -23.84
C PRO A 532 -13.54 50.94 -23.92
N ASN A 533 -13.99 50.36 -25.03
CA ASN A 533 -15.39 50.03 -25.27
C ASN A 533 -15.88 48.78 -24.50
N LEU A 534 -14.97 48.01 -23.90
CA LEU A 534 -15.27 46.75 -23.21
C LEU A 534 -14.92 46.77 -21.72
N VAL A 535 -14.50 47.92 -21.17
CA VAL A 535 -14.00 48.05 -19.79
C VAL A 535 -14.94 47.44 -18.76
N MET A 536 -16.26 47.66 -18.87
CA MET A 536 -17.24 47.10 -17.94
C MET A 536 -17.25 45.56 -17.96
N TRP A 537 -17.22 44.95 -19.14
CA TRP A 537 -17.22 43.50 -19.31
C TRP A 537 -15.89 42.88 -18.86
N ILE A 538 -14.78 43.59 -19.08
CA ILE A 538 -13.43 43.17 -18.70
C ILE A 538 -13.24 43.26 -17.17
N ASP A 539 -13.76 44.28 -16.50
CA ASP A 539 -13.75 44.38 -15.03
C ASP A 539 -14.63 43.29 -14.38
N LEU A 540 -15.81 43.04 -14.95
CA LEU A 540 -16.69 41.96 -14.51
C LEU A 540 -15.99 40.59 -14.59
N ALA A 541 -15.25 40.34 -15.68
CA ALA A 541 -14.45 39.12 -15.83
C ALA A 541 -13.40 39.00 -14.70
N GLY A 542 -12.76 40.10 -14.31
CA GLY A 542 -11.82 40.13 -13.18
C GLY A 542 -12.48 39.73 -11.86
N ARG A 543 -13.68 40.26 -11.57
CA ARG A 543 -14.46 39.91 -10.36
C ARG A 543 -14.86 38.43 -10.35
N VAL A 544 -15.31 37.90 -11.49
CA VAL A 544 -15.56 36.47 -11.66
C VAL A 544 -14.28 35.66 -11.45
N GLY A 545 -13.14 36.16 -11.93
CA GLY A 545 -11.83 35.57 -11.66
C GLY A 545 -11.51 35.48 -10.17
N GLY A 546 -11.80 36.55 -9.41
CA GLY A 546 -11.68 36.56 -7.94
C GLY A 546 -12.57 35.53 -7.26
N LEU A 547 -13.81 35.32 -7.73
CA LEU A 547 -14.71 34.27 -7.21
C LEU A 547 -14.12 32.87 -7.42
N PHE A 548 -13.58 32.59 -8.61
CA PHE A 548 -12.95 31.31 -8.91
C PHE A 548 -11.69 31.07 -8.07
N LEU A 549 -10.87 32.10 -7.88
CA LEU A 549 -9.66 32.01 -7.08
C LEU A 549 -9.98 31.77 -5.60
N GLY A 550 -10.95 32.49 -5.03
CA GLY A 550 -11.42 32.26 -3.66
C GLY A 550 -12.04 30.87 -3.47
N THR A 551 -12.77 30.38 -4.47
CA THR A 551 -13.29 29.00 -4.48
C THR A 551 -12.14 27.99 -4.50
N GLY A 552 -11.12 28.24 -5.30
CA GLY A 552 -9.89 27.44 -5.34
C GLY A 552 -9.16 27.39 -3.99
N ILE A 553 -9.06 28.52 -3.29
CA ILE A 553 -8.49 28.61 -1.92
C ILE A 553 -9.27 27.71 -0.95
N VAL A 554 -10.60 27.81 -0.93
CA VAL A 554 -11.43 27.00 -0.03
C VAL A 554 -11.40 25.51 -0.39
N MET A 555 -11.36 25.17 -1.69
CA MET A 555 -11.20 23.80 -2.16
C MET A 555 -9.86 23.20 -1.74
N ALA A 556 -8.80 24.00 -1.65
CA ALA A 556 -7.53 23.57 -1.09
C ALA A 556 -7.65 23.38 0.42
N LEU A 557 -8.19 24.34 1.17
CA LEU A 557 -8.15 24.33 2.63
C LEU A 557 -9.11 23.31 3.27
N VAL A 558 -10.33 23.18 2.74
CA VAL A 558 -11.43 22.47 3.40
C VAL A 558 -11.74 21.17 2.68
N THR A 559 -11.54 20.05 3.38
CA THR A 559 -11.83 18.70 2.87
C THR A 559 -13.32 18.32 2.96
N PRO A 560 -14.03 18.49 4.10
CA PRO A 560 -15.43 18.11 4.21
C PRO A 560 -16.36 19.00 3.36
N LEU A 561 -17.25 18.36 2.59
CA LEU A 561 -18.11 19.02 1.59
C LEU A 561 -18.99 20.12 2.20
N MET A 562 -19.58 19.86 3.38
CA MET A 562 -20.47 20.79 4.07
C MET A 562 -19.78 22.13 4.38
N PHE A 563 -18.62 22.07 5.04
CA PHE A 563 -17.86 23.27 5.38
C PHE A 563 -17.28 23.96 4.15
N ARG A 564 -16.95 23.21 3.10
CA ARG A 564 -16.46 23.77 1.84
C ARG A 564 -17.52 24.65 1.18
N VAL A 565 -18.77 24.20 1.13
CA VAL A 565 -19.88 24.99 0.56
C VAL A 565 -20.14 26.25 1.38
N ILE A 566 -20.14 26.14 2.71
CA ILE A 566 -20.38 27.27 3.61
C ILE A 566 -19.27 28.33 3.49
N LEU A 567 -18.00 27.92 3.49
CA LEU A 567 -16.87 28.85 3.47
C LEU A 567 -16.56 29.40 2.07
N ALA A 568 -16.92 28.67 1.00
CA ALA A 568 -16.66 29.09 -0.38
C ALA A 568 -17.31 30.44 -0.69
N VAL A 569 -18.56 30.66 -0.27
CA VAL A 569 -19.29 31.89 -0.56
C VAL A 569 -18.59 33.15 -0.02
N PRO A 570 -18.33 33.29 1.31
CA PRO A 570 -17.71 34.50 1.83
C PRO A 570 -16.28 34.72 1.32
N VAL A 571 -15.46 33.66 1.23
CA VAL A 571 -14.07 33.79 0.76
C VAL A 571 -14.01 34.19 -0.72
N SER A 572 -14.88 33.63 -1.55
CA SER A 572 -14.98 34.01 -2.96
C SER A 572 -15.44 35.45 -3.15
N VAL A 573 -16.46 35.89 -2.40
CA VAL A 573 -16.94 37.28 -2.47
C VAL A 573 -15.86 38.27 -2.03
N ILE A 574 -15.15 38.00 -0.95
CA ILE A 574 -14.02 38.83 -0.50
C ILE A 574 -12.93 38.86 -1.57
N SER A 575 -12.57 37.70 -2.13
CA SER A 575 -11.56 37.59 -3.19
C SER A 575 -11.94 38.40 -4.43
N ALA A 576 -13.22 38.39 -4.82
CA ALA A 576 -13.77 39.19 -5.92
C ALA A 576 -13.79 40.70 -5.62
N ALA A 577 -14.06 41.09 -4.37
CA ALA A 577 -14.11 42.49 -3.96
C ALA A 577 -12.73 43.16 -3.96
N ILE A 578 -11.67 42.40 -3.67
CA ILE A 578 -10.31 42.93 -3.61
C ILE A 578 -9.56 42.87 -4.94
N VAL A 579 -10.13 42.33 -6.02
CA VAL A 579 -9.45 42.22 -7.33
C VAL A 579 -9.05 43.60 -7.84
N GLY A 580 -7.76 43.77 -8.11
CA GLY A 580 -7.16 44.96 -8.68
C GLY A 580 -5.66 44.74 -8.97
N ALA A 581 -5.04 45.65 -9.72
CA ALA A 581 -3.61 45.55 -10.08
C ALA A 581 -2.66 45.33 -8.87
N PRO A 582 -2.79 46.03 -7.72
CA PRO A 582 -1.88 45.82 -6.59
C PRO A 582 -2.18 44.56 -5.76
N SER A 583 -3.38 43.97 -5.89
CA SER A 583 -3.83 42.88 -5.01
C SER A 583 -3.62 41.49 -5.59
N THR A 584 -3.28 41.37 -6.88
CA THR A 584 -3.04 40.06 -7.53
C THR A 584 -1.93 39.27 -6.86
N GLY A 585 -0.87 39.95 -6.41
CA GLY A 585 0.22 39.34 -5.66
C GLY A 585 -0.23 38.78 -4.31
N ILE A 586 -1.08 39.52 -3.59
CA ILE A 586 -1.63 39.09 -2.29
C ILE A 586 -2.50 37.84 -2.47
N LEU A 587 -3.38 37.86 -3.48
CA LEU A 587 -4.25 36.74 -3.82
C LEU A 587 -3.47 35.46 -4.16
N ALA A 588 -2.36 35.58 -4.91
CA ALA A 588 -1.49 34.46 -5.23
C ALA A 588 -0.78 33.90 -3.98
N ILE A 589 -0.32 34.77 -3.08
CA ILE A 589 0.28 34.37 -1.80
C ILE A 589 -0.75 33.66 -0.92
N CYS A 590 -1.98 34.18 -0.82
CA CYS A 590 -3.06 33.52 -0.08
C CYS A 590 -3.32 32.09 -0.58
N TYR A 591 -3.31 31.88 -1.91
CA TYR A 591 -3.44 30.54 -2.47
C TYR A 591 -2.24 29.63 -2.12
N ALA A 592 -1.01 30.13 -2.23
CA ALA A 592 0.19 29.39 -1.87
C ALA A 592 0.18 28.95 -0.38
N VAL A 593 -0.24 29.85 0.51
CA VAL A 593 -0.42 29.56 1.94
C VAL A 593 -1.50 28.50 2.15
N ALA A 594 -2.64 28.61 1.45
CA ALA A 594 -3.71 27.62 1.57
C ALA A 594 -3.27 26.21 1.15
N VAL A 595 -2.47 26.10 0.08
CA VAL A 595 -1.86 24.83 -0.35
C VAL A 595 -0.89 24.29 0.70
N ALA A 596 -0.05 25.14 1.27
CA ALA A 596 0.89 24.73 2.32
C ALA A 596 0.17 24.24 3.59
N VAL A 597 -0.87 24.94 4.03
CA VAL A 597 -1.72 24.56 5.17
C VAL A 597 -2.42 23.23 4.91
N TRP A 598 -2.97 23.04 3.71
CA TRP A 598 -3.60 21.78 3.32
C TRP A 598 -2.64 20.60 3.41
N TRP A 599 -1.42 20.74 2.87
CA TRP A 599 -0.41 19.70 2.99
C TRP A 599 0.01 19.46 4.43
N MET A 600 0.16 20.51 5.25
CA MET A 600 0.50 20.38 6.66
C MET A 600 -0.56 19.57 7.43
N ALA A 601 -1.85 19.88 7.22
CA ALA A 601 -2.96 19.13 7.81
C ALA A 601 -2.95 17.66 7.38
N ARG A 602 -2.63 17.39 6.10
CA ARG A 602 -2.58 16.03 5.57
C ARG A 602 -1.42 15.22 6.14
N ILE A 603 -0.25 15.84 6.29
CA ILE A 603 0.91 15.23 6.96
C ILE A 603 0.52 14.88 8.40
N TRP A 604 -0.10 15.82 9.13
CA TRP A 604 -0.55 15.58 10.50
C TRP A 604 -1.51 14.37 10.61
N MET A 605 -2.55 14.34 9.77
CA MET A 605 -3.56 13.27 9.80
C MET A 605 -3.01 11.91 9.36
N ARG A 606 -2.19 11.86 8.29
CA ARG A 606 -1.78 10.59 7.66
C ARG A 606 -0.47 10.02 8.22
N VAL A 607 0.36 10.86 8.82
CA VAL A 607 1.71 10.50 9.27
C VAL A 607 1.83 10.55 10.79
N VAL A 608 1.25 11.55 11.46
CA VAL A 608 1.41 11.76 12.91
C VAL A 608 0.29 11.10 13.73
N HIS A 609 -0.97 11.20 13.30
CA HIS A 609 -2.15 10.73 14.05
C HIS A 609 -2.66 9.34 13.65
N SER A 610 -1.80 8.45 13.15
CA SER A 610 -2.19 7.06 12.82
C SER A 610 -2.42 6.16 14.05
N SER A 611 -2.43 6.72 15.27
CA SER A 611 -2.62 5.99 16.52
C SER A 611 -3.49 6.79 17.49
N THR A 612 -4.80 6.59 17.45
CA THR A 612 -5.72 6.58 18.62
C THR A 612 -7.12 6.14 18.14
N ALA A 613 -7.36 4.83 18.05
CA ALA A 613 -8.67 4.33 18.47
C ALA A 613 -8.57 4.18 19.99
N PRO A 614 -9.49 4.76 20.79
CA PRO A 614 -9.38 4.73 22.23
C PRO A 614 -9.53 3.29 22.72
N PHE A 615 -8.54 2.85 23.47
CA PHE A 615 -8.65 1.77 24.43
C PHE A 615 -9.80 2.12 25.38
N ARG A 616 -11.00 1.57 25.14
CA ARG A 616 -12.03 1.53 26.18
C ARG A 616 -11.64 0.42 27.12
N ALA A 617 -10.86 0.80 28.14
CA ALA A 617 -10.75 0.06 29.36
C ALA A 617 -12.17 -0.18 29.90
N ALA A 618 -12.43 -1.43 30.26
CA ALA A 618 -13.41 -1.74 31.27
C ALA A 618 -12.97 -1.04 32.56
N ASP A 619 -13.84 -0.18 33.09
CA ASP A 619 -13.91 0.13 34.52
C ASP A 619 -15.39 0.13 34.89
N GLY A 620 -15.69 -0.61 35.96
CA GLY A 620 -17.02 -0.98 36.38
C GLY A 620 -17.81 0.10 37.11
N GLY A 621 -19.07 -0.25 37.41
CA GLY A 621 -19.93 0.47 38.33
C GLY A 621 -21.40 0.35 37.94
N GLY A 622 -22.13 -0.56 38.58
CA GLY A 622 -23.59 -0.68 38.52
C GLY A 622 -24.08 -2.08 38.20
#